data_AF-A0A258BP38-F1
#
_entry.id   AF-A0A258BP38-F1
#
_cell.length_a   1.000
_cell.length_b   1.000
_cell.length_c   1.000
_cell.angle_alpha   90.00
_cell.angle_beta   90.00
_cell.angle_gamma   90.00
#
_symmetry.space_group_name_H-M   'P 1'
#
loop_
_entity.id
_entity.type
_entity.pdbx_description
1 polymer ?
#
loop_
_entity_poly.entity_id
_entity_poly.type
_entity_poly.pdbx_seq_one_letter_code
_entity_poly.pdbx_strand_id
1 'polypeptide(L)' 'FDEAAQRLAEQGFEVIEFETERQRFEVTGMTATGHCLELKFHAVTGKETRRKRDDDCGSSLTN' A
#
# COMPACT_ATOMS: atom_id res chain seq x y z
N PHE A 1 5.31 -1.19 -12.72
CA PHE A 1 4.38 -1.57 -11.64
C PHE A 1 5.02 -2.51 -10.62
N ASP A 2 6.21 -3.08 -10.88
CA ASP A 2 6.67 -4.24 -10.10
C ASP A 2 7.51 -3.98 -8.84
N GLU A 3 8.42 -2.99 -8.81
CA GLU A 3 9.43 -2.99 -7.73
C GLU A 3 8.83 -2.76 -6.33
N ALA A 4 7.82 -1.89 -6.20
CA ALA A 4 7.23 -1.60 -4.91
C ALA A 4 6.29 -2.72 -4.42
N ALA A 5 5.46 -3.27 -5.30
CA ALA A 5 4.61 -4.42 -4.97
C ALA A 5 5.48 -5.64 -4.60
N GLN A 6 6.57 -5.87 -5.33
CA GLN A 6 7.53 -6.93 -5.04
C GLN A 6 8.20 -6.73 -3.68
N ARG A 7 8.69 -5.53 -3.38
CA ARG A 7 9.30 -5.19 -2.08
C ARG A 7 8.33 -5.33 -0.91
N LEU A 8 7.04 -5.07 -1.15
CA LEU A 8 6.00 -5.25 -0.14
C LEU A 8 5.71 -6.74 0.07
N ALA A 9 5.57 -7.51 -1.01
CA ALA A 9 5.44 -8.97 -0.91
C ALA A 9 6.64 -9.62 -0.19
N GLU A 10 7.87 -9.17 -0.46
CA GLU A 10 9.09 -9.62 0.25
C GLU A 10 9.08 -9.32 1.74
N GLN A 11 8.37 -8.27 2.17
CA GLN A 11 8.20 -7.91 3.58
C GLN A 11 7.02 -8.63 4.25
N GLY A 12 6.39 -9.59 3.56
CA GLY A 12 5.21 -10.31 4.05
C GLY A 12 3.96 -9.44 4.05
N PHE A 13 3.90 -8.48 3.12
CA PHE A 13 2.76 -7.60 2.93
C PHE A 13 1.83 -8.19 1.85
N GLU A 14 0.59 -8.48 2.22
CA GLU A 14 -0.44 -8.86 1.25
C GLU A 14 -1.09 -7.59 0.71
N VAL A 15 -0.89 -7.29 -0.58
CA VAL A 15 -1.47 -6.12 -1.23
C VAL A 15 -2.93 -6.39 -1.56
N ILE A 16 -3.81 -5.55 -1.02
CA ILE A 16 -5.27 -5.63 -1.18
C ILE A 16 -5.75 -4.66 -2.25
N GLU A 17 -5.21 -3.44 -2.23
CA GLU A 17 -5.60 -2.39 -3.17
C GLU A 17 -4.36 -1.65 -3.69
N PHE A 18 -4.43 -1.30 -4.97
CA PHE A 18 -3.42 -0.50 -5.66
C PHE A 18 -4.10 0.63 -6.42
N GLU A 19 -3.90 1.86 -5.96
CA GLU A 19 -4.39 3.05 -6.66
C GLU A 19 -3.25 3.82 -7.30
N THR A 20 -3.46 4.26 -8.54
CA THR A 20 -2.48 4.99 -9.34
C THR A 20 -3.07 6.34 -9.70
N GLU A 21 -2.62 7.40 -9.04
CA GLU A 21 -2.99 8.77 -9.34
C GLU A 21 -1.77 9.56 -9.79
N ARG A 22 -1.60 9.76 -11.12
CA ARG A 22 -0.63 10.61 -11.85
C ARG A 22 0.82 10.69 -11.33
N GLN A 23 1.05 11.06 -10.08
CA GLN A 23 2.33 11.24 -9.41
C GLN A 23 2.53 10.36 -8.16
N ARG A 24 1.54 9.59 -7.75
CA ARG A 24 1.59 8.72 -6.56
C ARG A 24 0.99 7.36 -6.85
N PHE A 25 1.51 6.35 -6.15
CA PHE A 25 0.80 5.09 -6.00
C PHE A 25 0.55 4.82 -4.53
N GLU A 26 -0.64 4.34 -4.25
CA GLU A 26 -1.09 3.94 -2.93
C GLU A 26 -1.23 2.43 -2.88
N VAL A 27 -0.74 1.84 -1.79
CA VAL A 27 -0.81 0.42 -1.53
C VAL A 27 -1.43 0.22 -0.17
N THR A 28 -2.58 -0.46 -0.14
CA THR A 28 -3.21 -0.90 1.09
C THR A 28 -2.98 -2.39 1.24
N GLY A 29 -2.58 -2.85 2.41
CA GLY A 29 -2.30 -4.26 2.62
C GLY A 29 -2.11 -4.69 4.06
N MET A 30 -2.11 -6.00 4.28
CA MET A 30 -1.92 -6.61 5.60
C MET A 30 -0.47 -7.04 5.80
N THR A 31 0.09 -6.67 6.95
CA THR A 31 1.33 -7.26 7.46
C THR A 31 1.12 -8.73 7.87
N ALA A 32 2.19 -9.50 7.90
CA ALA A 32 2.20 -10.86 8.49
C ALA A 32 1.71 -10.91 9.96
N THR A 33 1.76 -9.78 10.68
CA THR A 33 1.23 -9.63 12.05
C THR A 33 -0.27 -9.31 12.11
N GLY A 34 -0.96 -9.23 10.97
CA GLY A 34 -2.40 -8.93 10.89
C GLY A 34 -2.75 -7.45 11.04
N HIS A 35 -1.77 -6.55 10.97
CA HIS A 35 -2.01 -5.10 10.92
C HIS A 35 -2.19 -4.63 9.49
N CYS A 36 -3.17 -3.76 9.25
CA CYS A 36 -3.30 -3.08 7.98
C CYS A 36 -2.39 -1.85 7.91
N LEU A 37 -1.72 -1.63 6.78
CA LEU A 37 -1.08 -0.35 6.47
C LEU A 37 -1.52 0.17 5.11
N GLU A 38 -1.63 1.49 5.05
CA GLU A 38 -1.70 2.29 3.84
C GLU A 38 -0.31 2.90 3.60
N LEU A 39 0.26 2.63 2.43
CA LEU A 39 1.58 3.09 2.03
C LEU A 39 1.45 3.93 0.75
N LYS A 40 1.97 5.17 0.78
CA LYS A 40 1.99 6.03 -0.41
C LYS A 40 3.41 6.20 -0.89
N PHE A 41 3.59 6.12 -2.19
CA PHE A 41 4.89 6.19 -2.82
C PHE A 41 4.89 7.19 -3.96
N HIS A 42 6.08 7.72 -4.24
CA HIS A 42 6.29 8.60 -5.38
C HIS A 42 6.34 7.79 -6.68
N ALA A 43 5.47 8.10 -7.64
CA ALA A 43 5.29 7.28 -8.85
C ALA A 43 6.55 7.16 -9.73
N VAL A 44 7.39 8.19 -9.76
CA VAL A 44 8.61 8.19 -10.60
C VAL A 44 9.79 7.51 -9.91
N THR A 45 9.90 7.61 -8.59
CA THR A 45 11.11 7.18 -7.86
C THR A 45 10.92 5.92 -7.05
N GLY A 46 9.66 5.45 -6.91
CA GLY A 46 9.32 4.29 -6.08
C GLY A 46 9.55 4.52 -4.58
N LYS A 47 9.93 5.73 -4.15
CA LYS A 47 10.23 6.02 -2.75
C LYS A 47 8.94 6.09 -1.94
N GLU A 48 8.93 5.43 -0.79
CA GLU A 48 7.89 5.60 0.22
C GLU A 48 7.89 7.07 0.67
N THR A 49 6.72 7.70 0.59
CA THR A 49 6.49 9.08 1.02
C THR A 49 5.62 9.14 2.26
N ARG A 50 4.84 8.08 2.52
CA ARG A 50 3.96 7.98 3.68
C ARG A 50 3.72 6.53 4.04
N ARG A 51 3.65 6.27 5.35
CA ARG A 51 3.19 5.02 5.95
C ARG A 51 2.22 5.34 7.07
N LYS A 52 1.01 4.80 6.97
CA LYS A 52 -0.06 4.97 7.96
C LYS A 52 -0.55 3.58 8.36
N ARG A 53 -0.69 3.35 9.66
CA ARG A 53 -1.43 2.19 10.16
C ARG A 53 -2.91 2.49 9.95
N ASP A 54 -3.58 1.62 9.21
CA ASP A 54 -5.03 1.63 9.15
C ASP A 54 -5.53 0.48 10.03
N ASP A 55 -6.65 0.69 10.72
CA ASP A 55 -7.23 -0.36 11.54
C ASP A 55 -8.21 -1.22 10.72
N ASP A 56 -8.62 -0.71 9.55
CA ASP A 56 -9.48 -1.42 8.60
C ASP A 56 -8.81 -1.45 7.21
N CYS A 57 -8.47 -2.64 6.73
CA CYS A 57 -7.89 -2.86 5.39
C CYS A 57 -8.92 -2.76 4.26
N GLY A 58 -9.75 -1.71 4.35
CA GLY A 58 -10.89 -1.50 3.48
C GLY A 58 -12.17 -2.06 4.08
N SER A 59 -12.79 -1.28 4.97
CA SER A 59 -14.24 -1.09 4.90
C SER A 59 -14.55 0.37 4.56
N SER A 60 -14.04 0.83 3.42
CA SER A 60 -14.65 1.96 2.72
C SER A 60 -15.51 1.41 1.57
N LEU A 61 -16.48 0.55 1.92
CA LEU A 61 -17.64 0.34 1.08
C LEU A 61 -18.57 1.54 1.27
N THR A 62 -18.60 2.41 0.25
CA THR A 62 -19.75 3.21 -0.19
C THR A 62 -20.37 4.23 0.79
N ASN A 63 -20.23 5.52 0.48
CA ASN A 63 -21.36 6.31 -0.04
C ASN A 63 -20.88 7.57 -0.78
#